data_AF-A0A0P8YAN5-F1
#
_entry.id   AF-A0A0P8YAN5-F1
#
_cell.length_a   1.000
_cell.length_b   1.000
_cell.length_c   1.000
_cell.angle_alpha   90.00
_cell.angle_beta   90.00
_cell.angle_gamma   90.00
#
_symmetry.space_group_name_H-M   'P 1'
#
loop_
_entity.id
_entity.type
_entity.pdbx_description
1 polymer ?
#
loop_
_entity_poly.entity_id
_entity_poly.type
_entity_poly.pdbx_seq_one_letter_code
_entity_poly.pdbx_strand_id
1 'polypeptide(L)' 'MIAGYARVSAKDQNLDAQIAALRALGCDEIYTDQVSGKTMQRDGLAACLKSLQTGDTLIVQAFDGGFNRWTQHFNL' A
#
# COMPACT_ATOMS: atom_id res chain seq x y z
N MET A 1 -5.93 -14.73 -0.81
CA MET A 1 -4.62 -14.03 -0.74
C MET A 1 -4.82 -12.71 -0.01
N ILE A 2 -3.82 -12.26 0.74
CA ILE A 2 -3.80 -10.92 1.33
C ILE A 2 -2.77 -10.08 0.58
N ALA A 3 -3.20 -9.12 -0.23
CA ALA A 3 -2.30 -8.17 -0.87
C ALA A 3 -2.13 -6.92 0.00
N GLY A 4 -0.91 -6.42 0.12
CA GLY A 4 -0.55 -5.19 0.79
C GLY A 4 -0.21 -4.09 -0.22
N TYR A 5 -0.62 -2.85 0.03
CA TYR A 5 -0.21 -1.70 -0.76
C TYR A 5 0.31 -0.57 0.12
N ALA A 6 1.52 -0.08 -0.14
CA ALA A 6 2.12 1.05 0.56
C ALA A 6 2.38 2.25 -0.36
N ARG A 7 2.23 3.47 0.16
CA ARG A 7 2.54 4.70 -0.60
C ARG A 7 3.25 5.72 0.26
N VAL A 8 4.31 6.32 -0.30
CA VAL A 8 5.10 7.39 0.33
C VAL A 8 5.30 8.57 -0.62
N SER A 9 5.30 9.79 -0.07
CA SER A 9 5.71 11.00 -0.81
C SER A 9 7.21 11.29 -0.59
N ALA A 10 7.89 11.83 -1.61
CA ALA A 10 9.34 11.96 -1.59
C ALA A 10 9.78 13.15 -0.74
N LYS A 11 10.17 12.81 0.49
CA LYS A 11 11.34 13.33 1.21
C LYS A 11 11.45 12.71 2.59
N ASP A 12 10.33 12.23 3.12
CA ASP A 12 10.25 11.74 4.48
C ASP A 12 9.09 10.77 4.55
N GLN A 13 9.34 9.48 4.38
CA GLN A 13 8.72 8.46 5.21
C GLN A 13 9.25 7.07 4.89
N ASN A 14 9.50 6.37 5.99
CA ASN A 14 10.12 5.07 6.09
C ASN A 14 9.28 4.00 5.38
N LEU A 15 9.47 3.85 4.06
CA LEU A 15 8.79 2.84 3.24
C LEU A 15 9.03 1.44 3.81
N ASP A 16 10.23 1.18 4.31
CA ASP A 16 10.57 -0.08 5.00
C ASP A 16 9.69 -0.33 6.23
N ALA A 17 9.38 0.70 7.03
CA ALA A 17 8.45 0.55 8.15
C ALA A 17 7.01 0.26 7.69
N GLN A 18 6.59 0.80 6.55
CA GLN A 18 5.28 0.47 5.97
C GLN A 18 5.24 -0.96 5.46
N ILE A 19 6.27 -1.38 4.72
CA ILE A 19 6.41 -2.76 4.25
C ILE A 19 6.47 -3.73 5.43
N ALA A 20 7.22 -3.41 6.49
CA ALA A 20 7.32 -4.25 7.68
C ALA A 20 5.96 -4.41 8.39
N ALA A 21 5.18 -3.35 8.49
CA ALA A 21 3.83 -3.41 9.04
C ALA A 21 2.88 -4.25 8.16
N LEU A 22 2.92 -4.10 6.83
CA LEU A 22 2.15 -4.96 5.91
C LEU A 22 2.54 -6.44 6.02
N ARG A 23 3.84 -6.73 6.12
CA ARG A 23 4.32 -8.10 6.39
C ARG A 23 3.83 -8.65 7.72
N ALA A 24 3.83 -7.84 8.77
CA ALA A 24 3.32 -8.24 10.09
C ALA A 24 1.81 -8.52 10.09
N LEU A 25 1.06 -7.93 9.15
CA LEU A 25 -0.36 -8.21 8.93
C LEU A 25 -0.61 -9.45 8.06
N GLY A 26 0.45 -10.15 7.62
CA GLY A 26 0.34 -11.37 6.82
C GLY A 26 0.07 -11.13 5.34
N CYS A 27 0.45 -9.98 4.79
CA CYS A 27 0.35 -9.74 3.34
C CYS A 27 1.31 -10.68 2.58
N ASP A 28 0.75 -11.47 1.65
CA ASP A 28 1.46 -12.38 0.76
C ASP A 28 2.29 -11.61 -0.28
N GLU A 29 1.65 -10.61 -0.90
CA GLU A 29 2.26 -9.72 -1.90
C GLU A 29 2.19 -8.28 -1.44
N ILE A 30 3.25 -7.49 -1.68
CA ILE A 30 3.30 -6.08 -1.29
C ILE A 30 3.67 -5.23 -2.49
N TYR A 31 2.78 -4.28 -2.78
CA TYR A 31 2.90 -3.30 -3.86
C TYR A 31 3.24 -1.94 -3.26
N THR A 32 4.04 -1.14 -3.96
CA THR A 32 4.47 0.17 -3.45
C THR A 32 4.43 1.24 -4.52
N ASP A 33 4.03 2.46 -4.14
CA ASP A 33 4.22 3.65 -4.97
C ASP A 33 5.06 4.70 -4.22
N GLN A 34 6.06 5.25 -4.91
CA GLN A 34 6.86 6.36 -4.43
C GLN A 34 6.58 7.61 -5.26
N VAL A 35 6.05 8.64 -4.62
CA VAL A 35 5.63 9.87 -5.30
C VAL A 35 6.65 10.96 -5.05
N SER A 36 7.51 11.26 -6.03
CA SER A 36 8.39 12.43 -5.98
C SER A 36 7.77 13.64 -6.68
N GLY A 37 7.58 14.74 -5.94
CA GLY A 37 7.09 16.00 -6.52
C GLY A 37 5.65 15.92 -7.03
N LYS A 38 5.37 16.52 -8.20
CA LYS A 38 4.01 16.68 -8.78
C LYS A 38 3.38 15.38 -9.33
N THR A 39 4.09 14.26 -9.31
CA THR A 39 3.64 13.04 -9.99
C THR A 39 2.69 12.21 -9.12
N MET A 40 1.42 12.08 -9.52
CA MET A 40 0.41 11.29 -8.81
C MET A 40 0.18 9.89 -9.37
N GLN A 41 1.11 9.36 -10.18
CA GLN A 41 0.99 8.01 -10.74
C GLN A 41 0.95 6.95 -9.63
N ARG A 42 0.09 5.94 -9.83
CA ARG A 42 -0.18 4.86 -8.87
C ARG A 42 -0.10 3.51 -9.54
N ASP A 43 1.01 3.25 -10.22
CA ASP A 43 1.21 2.04 -10.99
C ASP A 43 1.27 0.81 -10.07
N GLY A 44 1.82 0.96 -8.86
CA GLY A 44 1.80 -0.08 -7.82
C GLY A 44 0.39 -0.43 -7.37
N LEU A 45 -0.48 0.56 -7.13
CA LEU A 45 -1.89 0.29 -6.81
C LEU A 45 -2.61 -0.40 -7.97
N ALA A 46 -2.37 0.04 -9.20
CA ALA A 46 -2.99 -0.56 -10.38
C ALA A 46 -2.55 -2.01 -10.57
N ALA A 47 -1.27 -2.34 -10.31
CA ALA A 47 -0.78 -3.71 -10.32
C ALA A 47 -1.43 -4.55 -9.21
N CYS A 48 -1.53 -4.01 -8.00
CA CYS A 48 -2.20 -4.67 -6.88
C CYS A 48 -3.65 -5.00 -7.18
N LEU A 49 -4.41 -4.07 -7.75
CA LEU A 49 -5.81 -4.31 -8.10
C LEU A 49 -5.98 -5.35 -9.21
N LYS A 50 -4.98 -5.52 -10.08
CA LYS A 50 -5.00 -6.55 -11.13
C LYS A 50 -4.66 -7.95 -10.61
N SER A 51 -3.93 -8.07 -9.51
CA SER A 51 -3.60 -9.38 -8.94
C SER A 51 -4.74 -9.96 -8.09
N LEU A 52 -5.60 -9.10 -7.55
CA LEU A 52 -6.70 -9.50 -6.68
C LEU A 52 -7.83 -10.23 -7.44
N GLN A 53 -8.38 -11.25 -6.78
CA GLN A 53 -9.58 -11.98 -7.18
C GLN A 53 -10.69 -11.82 -6.14
N THR A 54 -11.90 -12.26 -6.47
CA THR A 54 -13.02 -12.29 -5.50
C THR A 54 -12.67 -13.19 -4.31
N GLY A 55 -12.89 -12.67 -3.10
CA GLY A 55 -12.52 -13.29 -1.84
C GLY A 55 -11.09 -13.00 -1.37
N ASP A 56 -10.28 -12.27 -2.15
CA ASP A 56 -8.99 -11.76 -1.68
C ASP A 56 -9.17 -10.49 -0.84
N THR A 57 -8.19 -10.25 0.04
CA THR A 57 -8.17 -9.07 0.91
C THR A 57 -7.06 -8.12 0.49
N LEU A 58 -7.40 -6.85 0.28
CA LEU A 58 -6.43 -5.78 0.14
C LEU A 58 -6.23 -5.05 1.48
N ILE A 59 -4.99 -4.87 1.90
CA ILE A 59 -4.56 -4.05 3.03
C ILE A 59 -3.79 -2.85 2.50
N VAL A 60 -4.31 -1.65 2.68
CA VAL A 60 -3.62 -0.41 2.28
C VAL A 60 -2.96 0.24 3.49
N GLN A 61 -1.71 0.68 3.33
CA GLN A 61 -0.97 1.49 4.29
C GLN A 61 -0.43 2.73 3.57
N ALA A 62 -1.16 3.84 3.61
CA ALA A 62 -0.72 5.12 3.06
C ALA A 62 -0.41 6.09 4.21
N PHE A 63 0.75 6.73 4.17
CA PHE A 63 1.05 7.88 5.03
C PHE A 63 1.25 9.10 4.14
N ASP A 64 0.45 10.15 4.37
CA ASP A 64 0.61 11.44 3.70
C ASP A 64 0.64 12.53 4.76
N GLY A 65 1.85 12.92 5.19
CA GLY A 65 2.16 14.20 5.84
C GLY A 65 1.47 14.57 7.17
N GLY A 66 0.53 13.80 7.69
CA GLY A 66 -0.18 14.08 8.93
C GLY A 66 -1.01 12.88 9.33
N PHE A 67 -0.86 12.45 10.59
CA PHE A 67 -1.56 11.33 11.23
C PHE A 67 -2.84 10.87 10.51
N ASN A 68 -2.81 9.66 9.94
CA ASN A 68 -3.90 8.67 10.00
C ASN A 68 -3.47 7.33 9.38
N ARG A 69 -3.43 6.26 10.19
CA ARG A 69 -3.31 4.87 9.73
C ARG A 69 -4.69 4.37 9.31
N TRP A 70 -4.96 4.31 8.00
CA TRP A 70 -6.19 3.71 7.48
C TRP A 70 -5.89 2.31 6.96
N THR A 71 -6.24 1.27 7.73
CA THR A 71 -6.28 -0.10 7.22
C THR A 71 -7.70 -0.35 6.69
N GLN A 72 -7.86 -0.32 5.37
CA GLN A 72 -9.14 -0.66 4.75
C GLN A 72 -9.04 -2.07 4.16
N HIS A 73 -9.85 -2.98 4.68
CA HIS A 73 -10.03 -4.31 4.12
C HIS A 73 -11.08 -4.22 3.01
N PHE A 74 -10.67 -4.52 1.78
CA PHE A 74 -11.61 -4.77 0.69
C PHE A 74 -11.76 -6.26 0.54
N ASN A 75 -13.00 -6.74 0.59
CA ASN A 75 -13.36 -8.08 0.15
C ASN A 75 -14.00 -7.90 -1.23
N LEU A 76 -13.24 -8.22 -2.28
CA LEU A 76 -13.73 -8.15 -3.66
C LEU A 76 -14.63 -9.35 -3.99
#